data_AF-A0A958UBG5-F1
#
_entry.id   AF-A0A958UBG5-F1
#
_cell.length_a   1.000
_cell.length_b   1.000
_cell.length_c   1.000
_cell.angle_alpha   90.00
_cell.angle_beta   90.00
_cell.angle_gamma   90.00
#
_symmetry.space_group_name_H-M   'P 1'
#
loop_
_entity.id
_entity.type
_entity.pdbx_description
1 polymer ?
#
loop_
_entity_poly.entity_id
_entity_poly.type
_entity_poly.pdbx_seq_one_letter_code
_entity_poly.pdbx_strand_id
1 'polypeptide(L)'
;MDYKKIVTRFPGENELSSKEITDIVELINKVYLTSESDFWPHNGDYQRTTIDEVTAFIIKKELLVATLKDFVVGAAHVYPVKDDICGFGMLVTSPQHRKKGIGSALIKAIENWAMTNKYQTIQLELLKPTTYQHPEKKFLKQWYTSLNYQLISSTTYADLYPNQAHLLKIPCTFDVYQKNLKK
;
A
#
# COMPACT_ATOMS: atom_id res chain seq x y z
N MET A 1 18.54 -2.49 27.33
CA MET A 1 18.83 -3.06 25.99
C MET A 1 17.56 -2.94 25.15
N ASP A 2 17.40 -1.82 24.43
CA ASP A 2 16.18 -1.48 23.69
C ASP A 2 16.30 -1.95 22.23
N TYR A 3 15.74 -3.12 21.93
CA TYR A 3 15.71 -3.68 20.56
C TYR A 3 14.28 -3.85 20.05
N LYS A 4 13.55 -2.74 19.97
CA LYS A 4 12.20 -2.64 19.35
C LYS A 4 12.19 -1.76 18.09
N LYS A 5 13.28 -1.71 17.32
CA LYS A 5 13.36 -0.83 16.15
C LYS A 5 12.79 -1.54 14.93
N ILE A 6 11.78 -0.93 14.30
CA ILE A 6 11.31 -1.31 12.97
C ILE A 6 12.38 -0.86 11.97
N VAL A 7 12.83 -1.77 11.11
CA VAL A 7 13.76 -1.47 10.02
C VAL A 7 12.97 -1.47 8.72
N THR A 8 13.17 -0.45 7.89
CA THR A 8 12.57 -0.37 6.55
C THR A 8 13.67 -0.39 5.51
N ARG A 9 13.50 -1.16 4.44
CA ARG A 9 14.47 -1.24 3.34
C ARG A 9 13.79 -1.58 2.02
N PHE A 10 14.44 -1.20 0.92
CA PHE A 10 14.17 -1.70 -0.42
C PHE A 10 15.13 -2.86 -0.67
N PRO A 11 14.68 -4.12 -0.58
CA PRO A 11 15.56 -5.26 -0.77
C PRO A 11 16.04 -5.32 -2.22
N GLY A 12 17.31 -5.66 -2.40
CA GLY A 12 17.89 -6.01 -3.70
C GLY A 12 17.54 -7.43 -4.14
N GLU A 13 17.90 -7.75 -5.40
CA GLU A 13 17.83 -9.11 -5.90
C GLU A 13 18.70 -10.04 -5.03
N ASN A 14 18.12 -11.15 -4.58
CA ASN A 14 18.74 -12.13 -3.66
C ASN A 14 18.92 -11.69 -2.19
N GLU A 15 18.42 -10.52 -1.79
CA GLU A 15 18.43 -10.09 -0.37
C GLU A 15 17.27 -10.65 0.46
N LEU A 16 16.26 -11.21 -0.19
CA LEU A 16 15.16 -11.93 0.45
C LEU A 16 15.23 -13.41 0.09
N SER A 17 15.08 -14.25 1.11
CA SER A 17 14.86 -15.68 0.92
C SER A 17 13.50 -15.95 0.26
N SER A 18 13.35 -17.11 -0.38
CA SER A 18 12.05 -17.54 -0.92
C SER A 18 10.95 -17.55 0.15
N LYS A 19 11.31 -17.89 1.39
CA LYS A 19 10.38 -17.83 2.52
C LYS A 19 9.91 -16.41 2.82
N GLU A 20 10.80 -15.43 2.86
CA GLU A 20 10.42 -14.03 3.10
C GLU A 20 9.52 -13.48 1.99
N ILE A 21 9.76 -13.86 0.74
CA ILE A 21 8.90 -13.49 -0.40
C ILE A 21 7.49 -14.08 -0.20
N THR A 22 7.39 -15.36 0.15
CA THR A 22 6.10 -15.99 0.48
C THR A 22 5.41 -15.30 1.64
N ASP A 23 6.13 -14.99 2.72
CA ASP A 23 5.57 -14.31 3.91
C ASP A 23 5.01 -12.91 3.54
N ILE A 24 5.66 -12.18 2.62
CA ILE A 24 5.19 -10.89 2.10
C ILE A 24 3.88 -11.06 1.32
N VAL A 25 3.84 -12.01 0.37
CA VAL A 25 2.66 -12.28 -0.45
C VAL A 25 1.47 -12.68 0.43
N GLU A 26 1.68 -13.59 1.37
CA GLU A 26 0.66 -14.02 2.32
C GLU A 26 0.16 -12.87 3.19
N LEU A 27 1.06 -12.01 3.68
CA LEU A 27 0.69 -10.83 4.45
C LEU A 27 -0.19 -9.87 3.64
N ILE A 28 0.22 -9.54 2.40
CA ILE A 28 -0.54 -8.63 1.52
C ILE A 28 -1.93 -9.20 1.26
N ASN A 29 -1.99 -10.44 0.77
CA ASN A 29 -3.24 -11.09 0.43
C ASN A 29 -4.17 -11.22 1.64
N LYS A 30 -3.65 -11.59 2.82
CA LYS A 30 -4.44 -11.69 4.06
C LYS A 30 -5.04 -10.35 4.50
N VAL A 31 -4.25 -9.27 4.44
CA VAL A 31 -4.70 -7.94 4.84
C VAL A 31 -5.79 -7.43 3.89
N TYR A 32 -5.59 -7.56 2.58
CA TYR A 32 -6.56 -7.13 1.57
C TYR A 32 -7.83 -7.98 1.53
N LEU A 33 -7.71 -9.29 1.75
CA LEU A 33 -8.86 -10.17 1.93
C LEU A 33 -9.75 -9.65 3.07
N THR A 34 -9.16 -9.21 4.17
CA THR A 34 -9.96 -8.70 5.30
C THR A 34 -10.50 -7.29 5.07
N SER A 35 -9.67 -6.38 4.51
CA SER A 35 -10.01 -4.95 4.42
C SER A 35 -10.92 -4.60 3.24
N GLU A 36 -11.01 -5.48 2.25
CA GLU A 36 -11.80 -5.25 1.03
C GLU A 36 -12.80 -6.38 0.74
N SER A 37 -13.11 -7.23 1.74
CA SER A 37 -14.12 -8.29 1.63
C SER A 37 -15.50 -7.82 1.23
N ASP A 38 -15.81 -6.59 1.62
CA ASP A 38 -17.07 -5.94 1.30
C ASP A 38 -17.16 -5.51 -0.18
N PHE A 39 -16.03 -5.32 -0.84
CA PHE A 39 -15.96 -4.75 -2.19
C PHE A 39 -15.68 -5.80 -3.25
N TRP A 40 -14.78 -6.75 -2.96
CA TRP A 40 -14.32 -7.74 -3.93
C TRP A 40 -14.99 -9.11 -3.72
N PRO A 41 -15.18 -9.90 -4.80
CA PRO A 41 -15.69 -11.25 -4.71
C PRO A 41 -14.72 -12.10 -3.87
N HIS A 42 -15.28 -12.89 -2.96
CA HIS A 42 -14.53 -13.76 -2.05
C HIS A 42 -14.90 -15.21 -2.35
N ASN A 43 -14.62 -15.62 -3.58
CA ASN A 43 -14.82 -16.99 -4.04
C ASN A 43 -13.54 -17.83 -3.99
N GLY A 44 -12.42 -17.24 -3.53
CA GLY A 44 -11.10 -17.89 -3.49
C GLY A 44 -10.21 -17.60 -4.69
N ASP A 45 -10.74 -16.98 -5.75
CA ASP A 45 -10.00 -16.72 -6.99
C ASP A 45 -9.26 -15.38 -6.98
N TYR A 46 -9.70 -14.43 -6.15
CA TYR A 46 -9.11 -13.09 -6.10
C TYR A 46 -7.96 -13.03 -5.09
N GLN A 47 -6.74 -12.96 -5.62
CA GLN A 47 -5.54 -12.59 -4.87
C GLN A 47 -5.17 -11.14 -5.20
N ARG A 48 -4.74 -10.39 -4.18
CA ARG A 48 -4.28 -9.01 -4.39
C ARG A 48 -2.97 -8.96 -5.16
N THR A 49 -2.11 -9.95 -4.93
CA THR A 49 -0.79 -10.08 -5.53
C THR A 49 -0.32 -11.54 -5.57
N THR A 50 0.72 -11.82 -6.34
CA THR A 50 1.35 -13.14 -6.50
C THR A 50 2.85 -13.08 -6.19
N ILE A 51 3.50 -14.25 -6.11
CA ILE A 51 4.97 -14.33 -5.97
C ILE A 51 5.64 -13.61 -7.15
N ASP A 52 5.22 -13.90 -8.38
CA ASP A 52 5.81 -13.31 -9.58
C ASP A 52 5.70 -11.78 -9.59
N GLU A 53 4.55 -11.23 -9.16
CA GLU A 53 4.34 -9.80 -9.08
C GLU A 53 5.23 -9.15 -8.00
N VAL A 54 5.31 -9.75 -6.81
CA VAL A 54 6.19 -9.27 -5.73
C VAL A 54 7.66 -9.35 -6.14
N THR A 55 8.08 -10.44 -6.81
CA THR A 55 9.44 -10.58 -7.36
C THR A 55 9.73 -9.51 -8.41
N ALA A 56 8.78 -9.18 -9.29
CA ALA A 56 8.93 -8.10 -10.25
C ALA A 56 9.13 -6.74 -9.56
N PHE A 57 8.43 -6.46 -8.46
CA PHE A 57 8.64 -5.24 -7.68
C PHE A 57 10.03 -5.19 -7.02
N ILE A 58 10.57 -6.32 -6.55
CA ILE A 58 11.93 -6.40 -5.99
C ILE A 58 12.96 -6.06 -7.07
N ILE A 59 12.86 -6.68 -8.25
CA ILE A 59 13.76 -6.42 -9.38
C ILE A 59 13.76 -4.94 -9.77
N LYS A 60 12.58 -4.30 -9.79
CA LYS A 60 12.43 -2.87 -10.08
C LYS A 60 12.84 -1.94 -8.94
N LYS A 61 13.21 -2.47 -7.76
CA LYS A 61 13.46 -1.72 -6.51
C LYS A 61 12.26 -0.88 -6.07
N GLU A 62 11.06 -1.41 -6.32
CA GLU A 62 9.77 -0.80 -6.07
C GLU A 62 9.07 -1.38 -4.82
N LEU A 63 9.60 -2.48 -4.26
CA LEU A 63 9.07 -3.05 -3.03
C LEU A 63 9.79 -2.46 -1.80
N LEU A 64 9.03 -1.89 -0.88
CA LEU A 64 9.51 -1.50 0.45
C LEU A 64 9.04 -2.53 1.48
N VAL A 65 9.95 -3.03 2.31
CA VAL A 65 9.65 -4.02 3.35
C VAL A 65 9.99 -3.44 4.72
N ALA A 66 9.13 -3.71 5.71
CA ALA A 66 9.38 -3.42 7.12
C ALA A 66 9.61 -4.73 7.90
N THR A 67 10.70 -4.79 8.65
CA THR A 67 11.03 -5.94 9.51
C THR A 67 11.12 -5.57 10.98
N LEU A 68 10.82 -6.54 11.85
CA LEU A 68 10.99 -6.47 13.29
C LEU A 68 11.60 -7.78 13.79
N LYS A 69 12.81 -7.74 14.35
CA LYS A 69 13.58 -8.95 14.72
C LYS A 69 13.63 -9.97 13.56
N ASP A 70 13.92 -9.46 12.37
CA ASP A 70 14.01 -10.22 11.11
C ASP A 70 12.70 -10.82 10.58
N PHE A 71 11.56 -10.61 11.26
CA PHE A 71 10.26 -10.97 10.70
C PHE A 71 9.70 -9.84 9.85
N VAL A 72 9.17 -10.18 8.67
CA VAL A 72 8.38 -9.26 7.85
C VAL A 72 7.11 -8.87 8.62
N VAL A 73 6.95 -7.57 8.87
CA VAL A 73 5.79 -7.02 9.59
C VAL A 73 5.03 -5.96 8.80
N GLY A 74 5.47 -5.64 7.59
CA GLY A 74 4.77 -4.74 6.68
C GLY A 74 5.46 -4.63 5.33
N ALA A 75 4.71 -4.14 4.35
CA ALA A 75 5.21 -3.89 3.01
C ALA A 75 4.46 -2.71 2.37
N ALA A 76 5.06 -2.13 1.35
CA ALA A 76 4.42 -1.19 0.44
C ALA A 76 5.05 -1.31 -0.94
N HIS A 77 4.29 -1.03 -1.99
CA HIS A 77 4.79 -0.90 -3.35
C HIS A 77 4.81 0.56 -3.75
N VAL A 78 5.95 1.05 -4.24
CA VAL A 78 6.12 2.41 -4.79
C VAL A 78 6.36 2.33 -6.28
N TYR A 79 5.90 3.30 -7.05
CA TYR A 79 6.02 3.26 -8.50
C TYR A 79 6.01 4.67 -9.10
N PRO A 80 6.62 4.90 -10.27
CA PRO A 80 6.44 6.16 -11.00
C PRO A 80 4.99 6.31 -11.48
N VAL A 81 4.40 7.49 -11.32
CA VAL A 81 3.10 7.85 -11.94
C VAL A 81 3.34 8.71 -13.18
N LYS A 82 4.20 9.72 -13.06
CA LYS A 82 4.74 10.57 -14.14
C LYS A 82 6.00 11.28 -13.65
N ASP A 83 6.66 12.04 -14.51
CA ASP A 83 8.01 12.61 -14.28
C ASP A 83 8.26 13.18 -12.86
N ASP A 84 7.31 13.91 -12.28
CA ASP A 84 7.45 14.57 -10.97
C ASP A 84 6.62 13.94 -9.84
N ILE A 85 5.88 12.87 -10.14
CA ILE A 85 4.97 12.21 -9.20
C ILE A 85 5.28 10.71 -9.12
N CYS A 86 5.55 10.24 -7.90
CA CYS A 86 5.50 8.82 -7.60
C CYS A 86 4.21 8.44 -6.87
N GLY A 87 3.77 7.21 -7.01
CA GLY A 87 2.67 6.62 -6.29
C GLY A 87 3.15 5.62 -5.25
N PHE A 88 2.29 5.31 -4.29
CA PHE A 88 2.40 4.07 -3.54
C PHE A 88 1.05 3.38 -3.38
N GLY A 89 1.11 2.06 -3.26
CA GLY A 89 -0.01 1.17 -3.01
C GLY A 89 0.43 -0.02 -2.16
N MET A 90 -0.48 -0.96 -1.94
CA MET A 90 -0.20 -2.19 -1.18
C MET A 90 0.45 -1.94 0.20
N LEU A 91 0.07 -0.83 0.84
CA LEU A 91 0.56 -0.48 2.17
C LEU A 91 -0.11 -1.40 3.20
N VAL A 92 0.63 -2.39 3.68
CA VAL A 92 0.15 -3.38 4.64
C VAL A 92 0.98 -3.39 5.91
N THR A 93 0.31 -3.67 7.02
CA THR A 93 0.97 -3.89 8.31
C THR A 93 0.40 -5.16 8.94
N SER A 94 1.29 -5.96 9.56
CA SER A 94 0.90 -7.19 10.24
C SER A 94 -0.18 -6.90 11.29
N PRO A 95 -1.37 -7.54 11.21
CA PRO A 95 -2.45 -7.37 12.19
C PRO A 95 -2.01 -7.66 13.63
N GLN A 96 -1.11 -8.62 13.81
CA GLN A 96 -0.54 -9.03 15.11
C GLN A 96 0.43 -7.98 15.71
N HIS A 97 0.80 -6.97 14.92
CA HIS A 97 1.79 -5.95 15.25
C HIS A 97 1.23 -4.52 15.09
N ARG A 98 -0.10 -4.36 15.08
CA ARG A 98 -0.77 -3.05 14.99
C ARG A 98 -0.37 -2.10 16.13
N LYS A 99 -0.51 -0.80 15.88
CA LYS A 99 -0.18 0.30 16.82
C LYS A 99 1.29 0.34 17.29
N LYS A 100 2.20 -0.35 16.59
CA LYS A 100 3.65 -0.30 16.84
C LYS A 100 4.41 0.70 15.96
N GLY A 101 3.71 1.54 15.21
CA GLY A 101 4.32 2.55 14.33
C GLY A 101 4.81 2.04 12.96
N ILE A 102 4.46 0.81 12.57
CA ILE A 102 4.88 0.21 11.28
C ILE A 102 4.43 1.03 10.08
N GLY A 103 3.14 1.41 10.03
CA GLY A 103 2.62 2.23 8.93
C GLY A 103 3.33 3.57 8.83
N SER A 104 3.56 4.24 9.97
CA SER A 104 4.31 5.50 10.00
C SER A 104 5.77 5.33 9.55
N ALA A 105 6.43 4.21 9.92
CA ALA A 105 7.79 3.92 9.48
C ALA A 105 7.85 3.69 7.96
N LEU A 106 6.89 2.95 7.39
CA LEU A 106 6.77 2.74 5.94
C LEU A 106 6.53 4.06 5.22
N ILE A 107 5.57 4.89 5.65
CA ILE A 107 5.33 6.20 5.03
C ILE A 107 6.58 7.08 5.06
N LYS A 108 7.29 7.15 6.20
CA LYS A 108 8.52 7.93 6.31
C LYS A 108 9.58 7.44 5.32
N ALA A 109 9.71 6.13 5.14
CA ALA A 109 10.65 5.55 4.19
C ALA A 109 10.24 5.81 2.73
N ILE A 110 8.94 5.76 2.41
CA ILE A 110 8.40 6.15 1.09
C ILE A 110 8.71 7.61 0.80
N GLU A 111 8.49 8.51 1.76
CA GLU A 111 8.77 9.94 1.61
C GLU A 111 10.26 10.21 1.37
N ASN A 112 11.14 9.55 2.12
CA ASN A 112 12.58 9.65 1.92
C ASN A 112 13.01 9.09 0.56
N TRP A 113 12.45 7.96 0.13
CA TRP A 113 12.72 7.38 -1.17
C TRP A 113 12.29 8.33 -2.30
N ALA A 114 11.11 8.93 -2.18
CA ALA A 114 10.59 9.86 -3.17
C ALA A 114 11.51 11.09 -3.32
N MET A 115 11.92 11.70 -2.21
CA MET A 115 12.87 12.82 -2.20
C MET A 115 14.22 12.44 -2.80
N THR A 116 14.75 11.26 -2.45
CA THR A 116 16.05 10.76 -2.97
C THR A 116 15.99 10.55 -4.48
N ASN A 117 14.86 10.08 -4.99
CA ASN A 117 14.60 9.89 -6.41
C ASN A 117 14.08 11.15 -7.12
N LYS A 118 14.15 12.32 -6.46
CA LYS A 118 13.79 13.65 -7.01
C LYS A 118 12.32 13.81 -7.40
N TYR A 119 11.43 12.96 -6.91
CA TYR A 119 9.99 13.20 -7.03
C TYR A 119 9.59 14.41 -6.19
N GLN A 120 8.63 15.17 -6.68
CA GLN A 120 8.13 16.38 -6.01
C GLN A 120 6.83 16.10 -5.27
N THR A 121 6.08 15.10 -5.71
CA THR A 121 4.76 14.76 -5.18
C THR A 121 4.64 13.25 -5.01
N ILE A 122 3.96 12.85 -3.92
CA ILE A 122 3.56 11.46 -3.69
C ILE A 122 2.06 11.35 -3.84
N GLN A 123 1.60 10.36 -4.59
CA GLN A 123 0.20 10.01 -4.77
C GLN A 123 -0.14 8.69 -4.07
N LEU A 124 -1.36 8.58 -3.56
CA LEU A 124 -1.97 7.31 -3.18
C LEU A 124 -3.43 7.28 -3.63
N GLU A 125 -3.93 6.08 -3.82
CA GLU A 125 -5.33 5.83 -4.21
C GLU A 125 -6.03 5.03 -3.11
N LEU A 126 -7.25 5.45 -2.76
CA LEU A 126 -8.07 4.80 -1.75
C LEU A 126 -9.41 4.37 -2.36
N LEU A 127 -9.56 3.06 -2.59
CA LEU A 127 -10.84 2.47 -2.95
C LEU A 127 -11.80 2.51 -1.75
N LYS A 128 -13.01 3.02 -1.96
CA LYS A 128 -14.07 3.06 -0.94
C LYS A 128 -15.45 2.85 -1.56
N PRO A 129 -16.42 2.32 -0.80
CA PRO A 129 -17.79 2.20 -1.27
C PRO A 129 -18.46 3.58 -1.35
N THR A 130 -19.40 3.74 -2.27
CA THR A 130 -20.19 4.97 -2.39
C THR A 130 -21.44 4.96 -1.52
N THR A 131 -21.90 3.77 -1.12
CA THR A 131 -23.20 3.56 -0.46
C THR A 131 -23.15 3.70 1.07
N TYR A 132 -21.97 3.60 1.69
CA TYR A 132 -21.79 3.76 3.13
C TYR A 132 -20.38 4.22 3.49
N GLN A 133 -20.18 4.65 4.74
CA GLN A 133 -18.86 4.99 5.25
C GLN A 133 -18.16 3.77 5.86
N HIS A 134 -17.23 3.14 5.13
CA HIS A 134 -16.46 2.02 5.66
C HIS A 134 -15.51 2.48 6.79
N PRO A 135 -15.55 1.88 8.01
CA PRO A 135 -14.78 2.34 9.17
C PRO A 135 -13.26 2.43 8.92
N GLU A 136 -12.68 1.43 8.24
CA GLU A 136 -11.25 1.43 7.94
C GLU A 136 -10.88 2.54 6.94
N LYS A 137 -11.72 2.79 5.92
CA LYS A 137 -11.45 3.82 4.91
C LYS A 137 -11.62 5.22 5.51
N LYS A 138 -12.54 5.39 6.47
CA LYS A 138 -12.65 6.60 7.29
C LYS A 138 -11.38 6.86 8.10
N PHE A 139 -10.85 5.82 8.77
CA PHE A 139 -9.59 5.92 9.50
C PHE A 139 -8.42 6.28 8.57
N LEU A 140 -8.27 5.59 7.43
CA LEU A 140 -7.20 5.86 6.47
C LEU A 140 -7.27 7.29 5.92
N LYS A 141 -8.47 7.78 5.58
CA LYS A 141 -8.66 9.18 5.18
C LYS A 141 -8.16 10.16 6.23
N GLN A 142 -8.56 9.97 7.50
CA GLN A 142 -8.13 10.84 8.60
C GLN A 142 -6.61 10.77 8.80
N TRP A 143 -6.04 9.56 8.71
CA TRP A 143 -4.61 9.34 8.90
C TRP A 143 -3.76 9.96 7.77
N TYR A 144 -4.13 9.76 6.50
CA TYR A 144 -3.43 10.41 5.39
C TYR A 144 -3.55 11.93 5.45
N THR A 145 -4.72 12.45 5.83
CA THR A 145 -4.92 13.90 6.02
C THR A 145 -3.98 14.46 7.10
N SER A 146 -3.80 13.76 8.23
CA SER A 146 -2.86 14.21 9.27
C SER A 146 -1.40 14.15 8.85
N LEU A 147 -1.07 13.37 7.82
CA LEU A 147 0.25 13.29 7.20
C LEU A 147 0.46 14.34 6.08
N ASN A 148 -0.50 15.26 5.90
CA ASN A 148 -0.56 16.28 4.84
C ASN A 148 -0.80 15.75 3.43
N TYR A 149 -1.40 14.57 3.27
CA TYR A 149 -1.96 14.15 1.99
C TYR A 149 -3.33 14.79 1.80
N GLN A 150 -3.53 15.45 0.66
CA GLN A 150 -4.75 16.17 0.32
C GLN A 150 -5.50 15.44 -0.78
N LEU A 151 -6.82 15.34 -0.65
CA LEU A 151 -7.68 14.80 -1.70
C LEU A 151 -7.65 15.73 -2.92
N ILE A 152 -7.28 15.22 -4.08
CA ILE A 152 -7.22 15.98 -5.32
C ILE A 152 -8.32 15.61 -6.31
N SER A 153 -8.79 14.36 -6.30
CA SER A 153 -9.89 13.90 -7.14
C SER A 153 -10.58 12.68 -6.53
N SER A 154 -11.80 12.43 -6.98
CA SER A 154 -12.55 11.21 -6.70
C SER A 154 -13.26 10.80 -7.97
N THR A 155 -13.04 9.56 -8.42
CA THR A 155 -13.62 9.03 -9.67
C THR A 155 -14.26 7.68 -9.38
N THR A 156 -15.36 7.34 -10.07
CA THR A 156 -15.96 6.01 -9.87
C THR A 156 -15.03 4.93 -10.43
N TYR A 157 -15.05 3.74 -9.80
CA TYR A 157 -14.30 2.59 -10.32
C TYR A 157 -14.75 2.23 -11.74
N ALA A 158 -16.05 2.36 -12.01
CA ALA A 158 -16.63 2.03 -13.31
C ALA A 158 -16.17 2.95 -14.44
N ASP A 159 -15.92 4.24 -14.16
CA ASP A 159 -15.39 5.16 -15.16
C ASP A 159 -13.92 4.84 -15.51
N LEU A 160 -13.12 4.41 -14.53
CA LEU A 160 -11.71 4.09 -14.72
C LEU A 160 -11.50 2.69 -15.32
N TYR A 161 -12.30 1.72 -14.88
CA TYR A 161 -12.16 0.31 -15.24
C TYR A 161 -13.52 -0.30 -15.63
N PRO A 162 -14.14 0.16 -16.74
CA PRO A 162 -15.49 -0.26 -17.13
C PRO A 162 -15.59 -1.77 -17.30
N ASN A 163 -14.57 -2.40 -17.87
CA ASN A 163 -14.53 -3.85 -18.10
C ASN A 163 -14.33 -4.67 -16.83
N GLN A 164 -13.94 -4.07 -15.71
CA GLN A 164 -13.71 -4.76 -14.43
C GLN A 164 -14.74 -4.37 -13.38
N ALA A 165 -15.56 -3.35 -13.63
CA ALA A 165 -16.55 -2.84 -12.68
C ALA A 165 -17.52 -3.92 -12.19
N HIS A 166 -17.84 -4.88 -13.07
CA HIS A 166 -18.72 -6.02 -12.78
C HIS A 166 -18.15 -6.98 -11.72
N LEU A 167 -16.84 -6.92 -11.45
CA LEU A 167 -16.20 -7.74 -10.41
C LEU A 167 -16.53 -7.22 -9.01
N LEU A 168 -16.78 -5.92 -8.84
CA LEU A 168 -17.11 -5.35 -7.54
C LEU A 168 -18.52 -5.73 -7.10
N LYS A 169 -18.67 -6.13 -5.83
CA LYS A 169 -19.96 -6.43 -5.20
C LYS A 169 -20.85 -5.19 -5.08
N ILE A 170 -20.25 -4.02 -4.96
CA ILE A 170 -20.92 -2.74 -4.75
C ILE A 170 -20.21 -1.61 -5.50
N PRO A 171 -20.92 -0.52 -5.83
CA PRO A 171 -20.28 0.64 -6.46
C PRO A 171 -19.23 1.27 -5.55
N CYS A 172 -18.05 1.52 -6.12
CA CYS A 172 -16.91 2.11 -5.42
C CYS A 172 -16.36 3.33 -6.17
N THR A 173 -15.65 4.18 -5.44
CA THR A 173 -14.84 5.30 -5.98
C THR A 173 -13.39 5.13 -5.57
N PHE A 174 -12.48 5.59 -6.43
CA PHE A 174 -11.10 5.85 -6.07
C PHE A 174 -10.94 7.33 -5.70
N ASP A 175 -10.62 7.57 -4.44
CA ASP A 175 -10.11 8.86 -3.99
C ASP A 175 -8.60 8.91 -4.25
N VAL A 176 -8.14 9.94 -4.95
CA VAL A 176 -6.72 10.20 -5.17
C VAL A 176 -6.25 11.26 -4.18
N TYR A 177 -5.26 10.93 -3.36
CA TYR A 177 -4.62 11.88 -2.46
C TYR A 177 -3.19 12.16 -2.91
N GLN A 178 -2.74 13.41 -2.75
CA GLN A 178 -1.38 13.82 -3.04
C GLN A 178 -0.75 14.61 -1.89
N LYS A 179 0.56 14.45 -1.73
CA LYS A 179 1.40 15.26 -0.82
C LYS A 179 2.58 15.83 -1.60
N ASN A 180 2.72 17.15 -1.57
CA ASN A 180 3.89 17.84 -2.08
C ASN A 180 5.05 17.72 -1.06
N LEU A 181 6.24 17.36 -1.54
CA LEU A 181 7.45 17.13 -0.73
C LEU A 181 8.34 18.38 -0.60
N LYS A 182 8.12 19.39 -1.45
CA LYS A 182 8.80 20.68 -1.35
C LYS A 182 8.08 21.53 -0.30
N LYS A 183 8.55 21.46 0.94
CA LYS A 183 8.32 22.50 1.96
C LYS A 183 9.65 23.05 2.43
#